data_AF-A0ABD7TSJ6-F1
#
_entry.id   AF-A0ABD7TSJ6-F1
#
_cell.length_a   1.000
_cell.length_b   1.000
_cell.length_c   1.000
_cell.angle_alpha   90.00
_cell.angle_beta   90.00
_cell.angle_gamma   90.00
#
_symmetry.space_group_name_H-M   'P 1'
#
loop_
_entity.id
_entity.type
_entity.pdbx_description
1 polymer ?
#
loop_
_entity_poly.entity_id
_entity_poly.type
_entity_poly.pdbx_seq_one_letter_code
_entity_poly.pdbx_strand_id
1 'polypeptide(L)'
;MKHIDYKDVNDRKRFYKTSEWRRLRKQRLIIDNYECQWCKEKGRVVTNKDTRLIVHHIEEVKDRPELALDIDNLVTVCFECHEEHHDRNIYKKKETKWSNDEWW
;
A
#
# COMPACT_ATOMS: atom_id res chain seq x y z
N MET A 1 -9.78 5.49 27.01
CA MET A 1 -9.33 5.19 25.63
C MET A 1 -10.15 6.04 24.68
N LYS A 2 -9.53 6.75 23.73
CA LYS A 2 -10.28 7.58 22.77
C LYS A 2 -10.94 6.64 21.75
N HIS A 3 -12.25 6.70 21.64
CA HIS A 3 -13.00 5.99 20.60
C HIS A 3 -12.63 6.59 19.24
N ILE A 4 -12.12 5.78 18.32
CA ILE A 4 -11.83 6.19 16.94
C ILE A 4 -13.02 5.74 16.10
N ASP A 5 -13.74 6.67 15.46
CA ASP A 5 -14.72 6.32 14.44
C ASP A 5 -14.04 6.18 13.07
N TYR A 6 -13.84 4.94 12.63
CA TYR A 6 -13.17 4.64 11.37
C TYR A 6 -13.96 5.07 10.12
N LYS A 7 -15.23 5.46 10.25
CA LYS A 7 -16.01 6.03 9.14
C LYS A 7 -15.66 7.51 8.90
N ASP A 8 -15.25 8.23 9.93
CA ASP A 8 -14.81 9.63 9.82
C ASP A 8 -13.36 9.74 9.27
N VAL A 9 -13.16 10.69 8.36
CA VAL A 9 -11.87 10.90 7.69
C VAL A 9 -10.81 11.41 8.68
N ASN A 10 -11.19 12.26 9.64
CA ASN A 10 -10.24 12.82 10.60
C ASN A 10 -9.81 11.79 11.63
N ASP A 11 -10.72 10.92 12.05
CA ASP A 11 -10.42 9.78 12.91
C ASP A 11 -9.52 8.76 12.24
N ARG A 12 -9.73 8.42 10.96
CA ARG A 12 -8.75 7.60 10.22
C ARG A 12 -7.37 8.25 10.13
N LYS A 13 -7.31 9.56 9.90
CA LYS A 13 -6.02 10.30 9.94
C LYS A 13 -5.36 10.24 11.32
N ARG A 14 -6.15 10.23 12.40
CA ARG A 14 -5.64 10.04 13.77
C ARG A 14 -5.13 8.62 13.98
N PHE A 15 -5.85 7.61 13.50
CA PHE A 15 -5.45 6.21 13.56
C PHE A 15 -4.04 5.99 12.99
N TYR A 16 -3.76 6.50 11.78
CA TYR A 16 -2.45 6.36 11.15
C TYR A 16 -1.31 7.11 11.89
N LYS A 17 -1.64 7.98 12.85
CA LYS A 17 -0.66 8.67 13.70
C LYS A 17 -0.40 7.95 15.03
N THR A 18 -1.19 6.94 15.38
CA THR A 18 -1.05 6.19 16.65
C THR A 18 0.27 5.42 16.71
N SER A 19 0.76 5.18 17.94
CA SER A 19 1.93 4.33 18.20
C SER A 19 1.69 2.89 17.75
N GLU A 20 0.47 2.38 18.00
CA GLU A 20 0.06 1.03 17.65
C GLU A 20 0.20 0.77 16.15
N TRP A 21 -0.37 1.66 15.32
CA TRP A 21 -0.21 1.56 13.88
C TRP A 21 1.25 1.62 13.43
N ARG A 22 2.05 2.54 13.98
CA ARG A 22 3.47 2.67 13.61
C ARG A 22 4.27 1.40 13.95
N ARG A 23 3.98 0.78 15.10
CA ARG A 23 4.61 -0.48 15.53
C ARG A 23 4.21 -1.62 14.59
N LEU A 24 2.91 -1.78 14.34
CA LEU A 24 2.37 -2.83 13.48
C LEU A 24 2.90 -2.70 12.05
N ARG A 25 2.90 -1.48 11.50
CA ARG A 25 3.47 -1.16 10.19
C ARG A 25 4.94 -1.59 10.10
N LYS A 26 5.74 -1.31 11.13
CA LYS A 26 7.16 -1.71 11.15
C LYS A 26 7.31 -3.24 11.21
N GLN A 27 6.48 -3.92 12.00
CA GLN A 27 6.48 -5.38 12.08
C GLN A 27 6.15 -6.01 10.73
N ARG A 28 5.09 -5.53 10.05
CA ARG A 28 4.72 -6.02 8.71
C ARG A 28 5.84 -5.86 7.69
N LEU A 29 6.48 -4.69 7.66
CA LEU A 29 7.63 -4.45 6.77
C LEU A 29 8.79 -5.42 7.01
N ILE A 30 9.05 -5.79 8.28
CA ILE A 30 10.11 -6.75 8.62
C ILE A 30 9.72 -8.16 8.17
N ILE A 31 8.47 -8.60 8.43
CA ILE A 31 7.97 -9.92 8.01
C ILE A 31 8.05 -10.06 6.48
N ASP A 32 7.73 -8.99 5.76
CA ASP A 32 7.77 -8.92 4.30
C ASP A 32 9.19 -8.72 3.74
N ASN A 33 10.23 -8.74 4.57
CA ASN A 33 11.62 -8.47 4.19
C ASN A 33 11.83 -7.12 3.47
N TYR A 34 10.97 -6.13 3.70
CA TYR A 34 10.93 -4.88 2.94
C TYR A 34 10.82 -5.11 1.42
N GLU A 35 9.99 -6.08 1.03
CA GLU A 35 9.66 -6.41 -0.36
C GLU A 35 8.17 -6.22 -0.62
N CYS A 36 7.82 -5.80 -1.84
CA CYS A 36 6.44 -5.83 -2.32
C CYS A 36 5.97 -7.28 -2.52
N GLN A 37 4.97 -7.72 -1.76
CA GLN A 37 4.47 -9.09 -1.84
C GLN A 37 3.72 -9.38 -3.15
N TRP A 38 2.97 -8.41 -3.69
CA TRP A 38 2.28 -8.60 -4.98
C TRP A 38 3.24 -8.65 -6.16
N CYS A 39 4.35 -7.91 -6.13
CA CYS A 39 5.39 -8.07 -7.15
C CYS A 39 6.06 -9.45 -7.04
N LYS A 40 6.28 -9.93 -5.81
CA LYS A 40 6.89 -11.23 -5.54
C LYS A 40 6.05 -12.39 -6.08
N GLU A 41 4.73 -12.33 -5.91
CA GLU A 41 3.80 -13.28 -6.53
C GLU A 41 3.89 -13.30 -8.07
N LYS A 42 4.16 -12.14 -8.68
CA LYS A 42 4.40 -11.99 -10.12
C LYS A 42 5.85 -12.35 -10.53
N GLY A 43 6.67 -12.90 -9.63
CA GLY A 43 8.06 -13.28 -9.90
C GLY A 43 9.05 -12.11 -9.96
N ARG A 44 8.69 -10.92 -9.45
CA ARG A 44 9.52 -9.71 -9.43
C ARG A 44 9.91 -9.35 -8.01
N VAL A 45 11.16 -8.94 -7.82
CA VAL A 45 11.63 -8.39 -6.54
C VAL A 45 11.62 -6.87 -6.64
N VAL A 46 10.80 -6.23 -5.79
CA VAL A 46 10.72 -4.76 -5.68
C VAL A 46 10.86 -4.39 -4.21
N THR A 47 11.84 -3.55 -3.92
CA THR A 47 12.24 -3.19 -2.56
C THR A 47 12.09 -1.69 -2.31
N ASN A 48 12.44 -1.25 -1.10
CA ASN A 48 12.51 0.16 -0.75
C ASN A 48 13.60 0.95 -1.50
N LYS A 49 14.52 0.29 -2.21
CA LYS A 49 15.51 0.94 -3.09
C LYS A 49 14.92 1.34 -4.43
N ASP A 50 13.93 0.59 -4.91
CA ASP A 50 13.31 0.79 -6.21
C ASP A 50 12.18 1.82 -6.14
N THR A 51 11.37 1.76 -5.08
CA THR A 51 10.22 2.66 -4.90
C THR A 51 9.76 2.69 -3.44
N ARG A 52 8.81 3.59 -3.14
CA ARG A 52 8.23 3.70 -1.79
C ARG A 52 7.37 2.47 -1.50
N LEU A 53 7.65 1.81 -0.38
CA LEU A 53 6.80 0.75 0.17
C LEU A 53 5.69 1.32 1.06
N ILE A 54 4.52 0.75 0.92
CA ILE A 54 3.29 1.07 1.63
C ILE A 54 2.80 -0.22 2.30
N VAL A 55 2.27 -0.09 3.51
CA VAL A 55 1.56 -1.21 4.15
C VAL A 55 0.08 -0.97 3.87
N HIS A 56 -0.49 -1.87 3.07
CA HIS A 56 -1.87 -1.85 2.62
C HIS A 56 -2.73 -2.73 3.52
N HIS A 57 -3.98 -2.31 3.74
CA HIS A 57 -5.00 -3.11 4.41
C HIS A 57 -5.71 -3.97 3.36
N ILE A 58 -5.69 -5.30 3.48
CA ILE A 58 -6.34 -6.21 2.52
C ILE A 58 -7.86 -5.95 2.54
N GLU A 59 -8.44 -5.95 3.74
CA GLU A 59 -9.78 -5.48 4.03
C GLU A 59 -9.71 -4.06 4.59
N GLU A 60 -10.30 -3.11 3.88
CA GLU A 60 -10.27 -1.68 4.20
C GLU A 60 -10.81 -1.39 5.60
N VAL A 61 -10.08 -0.53 6.33
CA VAL A 61 -10.43 -0.15 7.72
C VAL A 61 -11.82 0.49 7.83
N LYS A 62 -12.28 1.14 6.76
CA LYS A 62 -13.62 1.75 6.70
C LYS A 62 -14.72 0.69 6.80
N ASP A 63 -14.51 -0.46 6.19
CA ASP A 63 -15.50 -1.52 6.05
C ASP A 63 -15.34 -2.58 7.16
N ARG A 64 -14.09 -2.82 7.59
CA ARG A 64 -13.72 -3.78 8.64
C ARG A 64 -12.83 -3.14 9.73
N PRO A 65 -13.38 -2.22 10.54
CA PRO A 65 -12.61 -1.54 11.60
C PRO A 65 -12.02 -2.49 12.64
N GLU A 66 -12.65 -3.65 12.86
CA GLU A 66 -12.17 -4.71 13.75
C GLU A 66 -10.82 -5.30 13.31
N LEU A 67 -10.49 -5.23 12.03
CA LEU A 67 -9.23 -5.73 11.45
C LEU A 67 -8.16 -4.62 11.30
N ALA A 68 -8.41 -3.42 11.82
CA ALA A 68 -7.51 -2.28 11.60
C ALA A 68 -6.09 -2.49 12.16
N LEU A 69 -5.97 -3.24 13.26
CA LEU A 69 -4.72 -3.58 13.93
C LEU A 69 -4.38 -5.08 13.85
N ASP A 70 -5.02 -5.80 12.94
CA ASP A 70 -4.68 -7.19 12.64
C ASP A 70 -3.49 -7.23 11.67
N ILE A 71 -2.42 -7.95 12.02
CA ILE A 71 -1.21 -8.05 11.18
C ILE A 71 -1.41 -8.90 9.94
N ASP A 72 -2.35 -9.85 10.00
CA ASP A 72 -2.66 -10.75 8.88
C ASP A 72 -3.55 -10.05 7.84
N ASN A 73 -4.23 -8.97 8.23
CA ASN A 73 -4.94 -8.07 7.32
C ASN A 73 -4.02 -7.04 6.65
N LEU A 74 -2.70 -7.13 6.82
CA LEU A 74 -1.74 -6.18 6.27
C LEU A 74 -0.81 -6.85 5.26
N VAL A 75 -0.44 -6.08 4.24
CA VAL A 75 0.53 -6.51 3.23
C VAL A 75 1.43 -5.37 2.81
N THR A 76 2.74 -5.62 2.69
CA THR A 76 3.66 -4.65 2.11
C THR A 76 3.57 -4.67 0.59
N VAL A 77 3.30 -3.50 0.00
CA VAL A 77 3.19 -3.31 -1.44
C VAL A 77 4.02 -2.10 -1.89
N CYS A 78 4.45 -2.09 -3.14
CA CYS A 78 5.05 -0.91 -3.74
C CYS A 78 3.99 0.14 -4.09
N PHE A 79 4.43 1.38 -4.30
CA PHE A 79 3.53 2.47 -4.68
C PHE A 79 2.72 2.17 -5.96
N GLU A 80 3.35 1.59 -6.98
CA GLU A 80 2.67 1.22 -8.23
C GLU A 80 1.53 0.22 -7.99
N CYS A 81 1.83 -0.86 -7.27
CA CYS A 81 0.84 -1.87 -6.89
C CYS A 81 -0.30 -1.27 -6.06
N HIS A 82 0.00 -0.39 -5.11
CA HIS A 82 -1.01 0.28 -4.31
C HIS A 82 -1.95 1.16 -5.15
N GLU A 83 -1.42 1.93 -6.10
CA GLU A 83 -2.23 2.75 -7.00
C GLU A 83 -3.06 1.90 -7.98
N GLU A 84 -2.48 0.80 -8.49
CA GLU A 84 -3.17 -0.19 -9.33
C GLU A 84 -4.40 -0.77 -8.60
N HIS A 85 -4.25 -1.13 -7.32
CA HIS A 85 -5.32 -1.72 -6.52
C HIS A 85 -6.45 -0.75 -6.18
N HIS A 86 -6.14 0.53 -5.97
CA HIS A 86 -7.18 1.54 -5.72
C HIS A 86 -7.86 2.06 -7.00
N ASP A 87 -7.54 1.49 -8.17
CA ASP A 87 -7.91 1.98 -9.50
C ASP A 87 -7.66 3.49 -9.68
N ARG A 88 -6.69 4.02 -8.93
CA ARG A 88 -6.18 5.39 -9.08
C ARG A 88 -5.09 5.34 -10.13
N ASN A 89 -5.47 4.94 -11.34
CA ASN A 89 -4.61 4.91 -12.51
C ASN A 89 -4.22 6.34 -12.94
N ILE A 90 -3.43 7.03 -12.12
CA ILE A 90 -2.82 8.31 -12.45
C ILE A 90 -1.70 8.10 -13.49
N TYR A 91 -1.18 6.87 -13.59
CA TYR A 91 -0.12 6.48 -14.53
C TYR A 91 -0.67 5.69 -15.72
N LYS A 92 -1.72 6.18 -16.39
CA LYS A 92 -1.84 5.83 -17.82
C LYS A 92 -0.69 6.53 -18.53
N LYS A 93 0.37 5.79 -18.88
CA LYS A 93 1.43 6.27 -19.77
C LYS A 93 0.72 6.84 -21.00
N LYS A 94 0.73 8.16 -21.20
CA LYS A 94 0.23 8.75 -22.45
C LYS A 94 1.08 8.15 -23.56
N GLU A 95 0.44 7.46 -24.49
CA GLU A 95 1.09 7.13 -25.75
C GLU A 95 1.53 8.45 -26.39
N THR A 96 2.84 8.66 -26.48
CA THR A 96 3.39 9.78 -27.23
C THR A 96 3.39 9.39 -28.70
N LYS A 97 3.23 10.38 -29.60
CA LYS A 97 3.20 10.20 -31.06
C LYS A 97 4.39 9.38 -31.62
N TRP A 98 5.49 9.31 -30.88
CA TRP A 98 6.76 8.68 -31.25
C TRP A 98 6.94 7.28 -30.67
N SER A 99 5.95 6.73 -29.98
CA SER A 99 6.05 5.41 -29.33
C SER A 99 6.17 4.23 -30.31
N ASN A 100 5.97 4.48 -31.61
CA ASN A 100 6.09 3.52 -32.71
C ASN A 100 7.17 3.87 -33.74
N ASP A 101 7.97 4.91 -33.50
CA ASP A 101 9.05 5.29 -34.41
C ASP A 101 10.32 4.46 -34.09
N GLU A 102 10.32 3.20 -34.50
CA GLU A 102 11.55 2.41 -34.67
C GLU A 102 12.33 2.97 -35.87
N TRP A 103 13.19 3.96 -35.62
CA TRP A 103 14.13 4.46 -36.62
C TRP A 103 15.35 3.53 -36.69
N TRP A 104 15.39 2.71 -37.74
CA TRP A 104 16.61 2.16 -38.33
C TRP A 104 17.16 3.12 -39.37
#